data_AF-A0A1W9LUE3-F1
#
_entry.id   AF-A0A1W9LUE3-F1
#
_cell.length_a   1.000
_cell.length_b   1.000
_cell.length_c   1.000
_cell.angle_alpha   90.00
_cell.angle_beta   90.00
_cell.angle_gamma   90.00
#
_symmetry.space_group_name_H-M   'P 1'
#
loop_
_entity.id
_entity.type
_entity.pdbx_description
1 polymer ?
#
loop_
_entity_poly.entity_id
_entity_poly.type
_entity_poly.pdbx_seq_one_letter_code
_entity_poly.pdbx_strand_id
1 'polypeptide(L)' 'SYAPNLNLIERFWRFAKKKLVKNKYYKEYKTFRAKVFQFLNHVDDYVDEFKTLMVEKFQII' A
#
# COMPACT_ATOMS: atom_id res chain seq x y z
N SER A 1 17.28 2.38 -15.40
CA SER A 1 17.17 3.05 -14.09
C SER A 1 15.87 2.70 -13.42
N TYR A 2 15.92 2.18 -12.19
CA TYR A 2 14.74 1.92 -11.36
C TYR A 2 14.29 3.21 -10.67
N ALA A 3 13.04 3.60 -10.85
CA ALA A 3 12.49 4.85 -10.33
C ALA A 3 11.32 4.58 -9.38
N PRO A 4 11.59 4.29 -8.09
CA PRO A 4 10.57 3.79 -7.15
C PRO A 4 9.49 4.82 -6.81
N ASN A 5 9.76 6.10 -7.01
CA ASN A 5 8.80 7.17 -6.80
C ASN A 5 7.87 7.40 -8.01
N LEU A 6 8.21 6.85 -9.18
CA LEU A 6 7.40 6.82 -10.40
C LEU A 6 6.51 5.56 -10.46
N ASN A 7 6.86 4.51 -9.72
CA ASN A 7 6.13 3.26 -9.75
C ASN A 7 4.94 3.26 -8.77
N LEU A 8 3.73 3.42 -9.31
CA LEU A 8 2.48 3.44 -8.55
C LEU A 8 2.31 2.19 -7.68
N ILE A 9 2.75 1.02 -8.16
CA ILE A 9 2.62 -0.24 -7.40
C ILE A 9 3.49 -0.25 -6.14
N GLU A 10 4.67 0.37 -6.17
CA GLU A 10 5.56 0.44 -5.01
C GLU A 10 5.01 1.38 -3.94
N ARG A 11 4.40 2.49 -4.36
CA ARG A 11 3.69 3.40 -3.45
C ARG A 11 2.54 2.67 -2.76
N PHE A 12 1.77 1.91 -3.53
CA PHE A 12 0.72 1.05 -2.98
C PHE A 12 1.28 0.04 -1.97
N TRP A 13 2.36 -0.69 -2.30
CA TRP A 13 2.96 -1.67 -1.38
C TRP A 13 3.49 -1.04 -0.09
N ARG A 14 4.07 0.17 -0.15
CA ARG A 14 4.48 0.92 1.05
C ARG A 14 3.28 1.26 1.93
N PHE A 15 2.18 1.69 1.33
CA PHE A 15 0.93 1.96 2.04
C PHE A 15 0.35 0.69 2.68
N ALA A 16 0.23 -0.39 1.91
CA ALA A 16 -0.25 -1.69 2.38
C ALA A 16 0.60 -2.20 3.56
N LYS A 17 1.93 -2.12 3.46
CA LYS A 17 2.85 -2.47 4.56
C LYS A 17 2.60 -1.63 5.81
N LYS A 18 2.32 -0.33 5.66
CA LYS A 18 1.98 0.55 6.79
C LYS A 18 0.68 0.15 7.48
N LYS A 19 -0.35 -0.28 6.74
CA LYS A 19 -1.65 -0.68 7.33
C LYS A 19 -1.63 -2.08 7.92
N LEU A 20 -0.95 -3.01 7.25
CA LEU A 20 -0.96 -4.44 7.58
C LEU A 20 0.13 -4.82 8.57
N VAL A 21 1.35 -4.28 8.45
CA VAL A 21 2.55 -4.81 9.15
C VAL A 21 3.10 -3.83 10.19
N LYS A 22 2.94 -2.52 10.02
CA LYS A 22 3.48 -1.55 10.97
C LYS A 22 2.90 -1.78 12.37
N ASN A 23 3.77 -2.03 13.34
CA ASN A 23 3.43 -2.30 14.75
C ASN A 23 2.44 -3.47 14.95
N LYS A 24 2.34 -4.39 13.98
CA LYS A 24 1.45 -5.55 14.04
C LYS A 24 2.22 -6.82 13.74
N TYR A 25 2.16 -7.77 14.66
CA TYR A 25 2.70 -9.10 14.49
C TYR A 25 1.55 -10.10 14.32
N TYR A 26 1.66 -10.97 13.33
CA TYR A 26 0.73 -12.08 13.12
C TYR A 26 1.45 -13.38 13.45
N LYS A 27 0.97 -14.07 14.48
CA LYS A 27 1.52 -15.37 14.90
C LYS A 27 1.36 -16.45 13.83
N GLU A 28 0.26 -16.40 13.08
CA GLU A 28 -0.08 -17.40 12.07
C GLU A 28 -0.21 -16.79 10.68
N TYR A 29 0.33 -17.48 9.69
CA TYR A 29 0.24 -17.08 8.28
C TYR A 29 -1.22 -16.95 7.81
N LYS A 30 -2.11 -17.86 8.24
CA LYS A 30 -3.54 -17.83 7.89
C LYS A 30 -4.20 -16.50 8.31
N THR A 31 -3.86 -16.02 9.50
CA THR A 31 -4.37 -14.74 10.03
C THR A 31 -3.84 -13.57 9.23
N PHE A 32 -2.55 -13.55 8.92
CA PHE A 32 -1.98 -12.52 8.05
C PHE A 32 -2.65 -12.51 6.67
N ARG A 33 -2.78 -13.69 6.03
CA ARG A 33 -3.41 -13.84 4.72
C ARG A 33 -4.86 -13.35 4.72
N ALA A 34 -5.65 -13.70 5.74
CA ALA A 34 -7.02 -13.22 5.89
C ALA A 34 -7.08 -11.70 6.03
N LYS A 35 -6.16 -11.08 6.79
CA LYS A 35 -6.08 -9.62 6.92
C LYS A 35 -5.65 -8.92 5.63
N VAL A 36 -4.75 -9.53 4.85
CA VAL A 36 -4.40 -9.03 3.52
C VAL A 36 -5.62 -9.04 2.61
N PHE A 37 -6.37 -10.15 2.54
CA PHE A 37 -7.60 -10.22 1.73
C PHE A 37 -8.65 -9.22 2.19
N GLN A 38 -8.86 -9.09 3.50
CA GLN A 38 -9.76 -8.08 4.05
C GLN A 38 -9.33 -6.67 3.61
N PHE A 39 -8.05 -6.33 3.75
CA PHE A 39 -7.54 -5.03 3.30
C PHE A 39 -7.75 -4.79 1.80
N LEU A 40 -7.53 -5.80 0.95
CA LEU A 40 -7.72 -5.66 -0.50
C LEU A 40 -9.20 -5.55 -0.91
N ASN A 41 -10.11 -6.27 -0.24
CA ASN A 41 -11.55 -6.15 -0.47
C ASN A 41 -12.11 -4.79 -0.01
N HIS A 42 -11.43 -4.14 0.93
CA HIS A 42 -11.77 -2.83 1.50
C HIS A 42 -10.79 -1.75 1.05
N VAL A 43 -10.19 -1.91 -0.14
CA VAL A 43 -9.22 -0.94 -0.67
C VAL A 43 -9.87 0.41 -0.99
N ASP A 44 -11.17 0.38 -1.34
CA ASP A 44 -12.01 1.55 -1.60
C ASP A 44 -12.11 2.50 -0.40
N ASP A 45 -12.10 1.97 0.84
CA ASP A 45 -12.12 2.78 2.07
C ASP A 45 -10.91 3.73 2.19
N TYR A 46 -9.87 3.54 1.38
CA TYR A 46 -8.65 4.35 1.37
C TYR A 46 -8.53 5.25 0.13
N VAL A 47 -9.59 5.43 -0.66
CA VAL A 47 -9.58 6.21 -1.91
C VAL A 47 -9.03 7.63 -1.69
N ASP A 48 -9.38 8.32 -0.60
CA ASP A 48 -8.87 9.67 -0.34
C ASP A 48 -7.38 9.68 0.00
N GLU A 49 -6.88 8.68 0.74
CA GLU A 49 -5.44 8.52 0.96
C GLU A 49 -4.74 8.23 -0.38
N PHE A 50 -5.33 7.38 -1.24
CA PHE A 50 -4.77 7.07 -2.55
C PHE A 50 -4.75 8.24 -3.52
N LYS A 51 -5.74 9.14 -3.51
CA LYS A 51 -5.72 10.37 -4.33
C LYS A 51 -4.45 11.19 -4.07
N THR A 52 -4.00 11.27 -2.81
CA THR A 52 -2.76 11.97 -2.44
C THR A 52 -1.50 11.14 -2.68
N LEU A 53 -1.62 9.80 -2.66
CA LEU A 53 -0.50 8.89 -2.79
C LEU A 53 -0.17 8.56 -4.25
N MET A 54 -1.16 8.59 -5.14
CA MET A 54 -1.08 8.24 -6.56
C MET A 54 -0.99 9.47 -7.48
N VAL A 55 -0.62 10.63 -6.94
CA VAL A 55 -0.23 11.78 -7.79
C VAL A 55 1.15 11.54 -8.38
N GLU A 56 1.22 11.62 -9.69
CA GLU A 56 2.47 11.54 -10.44
C GLU A 56 3.27 12.84 -10.20
N LYS A 57 4.26 12.77 -9.32
CA LYS A 57 5.23 13.86 -9.13
C LYS A 57 6.33 13.71 -10.17
N PHE A 58 5.99 13.96 -11.44
CA PHE A 58 7.00 14.09 -12.47
C PHE A 58 7.86 15.30 -12.16
N GLN A 59 9.15 15.08 -11.88
CA GLN A 59 10.11 16.18 -11.95
C GLN A 59 10.34 16.42 -13.45
N ILE A 60 9.81 17.53 -13.95
CA ILE A 60 10.17 18.03 -15.28
C ILE A 60 11.56 18.64 -15.08
N ILE A 61 12.59 17.96 -15.60
CA ILE A 61 13.97 18.45 -15.65
C ILE A 61 14.14 19.19 -16.97
#